data_AF-A0A5N5VCQ2-F1
#
_entry.id   AF-A0A5N5VCQ2-F1
#
_cell.length_a   1.000
_cell.length_b   1.000
_cell.length_c   1.000
_cell.angle_alpha   90.00
_cell.angle_beta   90.00
_cell.angle_gamma   90.00
#
_symmetry.space_group_name_H-M   'P 1'
#
loop_
_entity.id
_entity.type
_entity.pdbx_description
1 polymer ?
#
loop_
_entity_poly.entity_id
_entity_poly.type
_entity_poly.pdbx_seq_one_letter_code
_entity_poly.pdbx_strand_id
1 'polypeptide(L)'
;MIAGWQSFWFTPEPAYTLGIVRMAFGVLMIGWTLLLASDLNVAFGTTGVVPQPPSRTYTWGLFHVYTSDSAILVGWLVLLLASVALAVGWHSRLAAVLAFLLILSFERRNPVIFNSGDTVIRIVALYLSLSPCGAALSLDQRRRTGSFFNAREIRPWPLRLIQIQLTLIYTATVIAKLAGETWQNGTAVSFSLRQRDLLIVPPPDWFALNLLISNTLTWGTLIIELGIAILVWKRAWRPWVLASGVALHLGISLFLEVGFFSFAMFILYLAFIPPERAEALARGVQSRLLRMKAGLIDGFMGSDTGSDEDDEVADESPARKRQPAGAKPPAGGETGQRHGEETPAPVPPKRRPAEVPLRVKLPTEIFADSSEERRPPRVVGSTSEIRKVGDTGVAIPLTVHSPGADTHVAGRHAQRNGQLTGHPS
;
A
#
# COMPACT_ATOMS: atom_id res chain seq x y z
N MET A 1 26.57 -29.87 -2.96
CA MET A 1 25.29 -29.27 -2.50
C MET A 1 25.51 -28.31 -1.32
N ILE A 2 25.91 -28.79 -0.14
CA ILE A 2 26.01 -27.99 1.12
C ILE A 2 26.76 -26.64 0.96
N ALA A 3 27.92 -26.62 0.31
CA ALA A 3 28.70 -25.40 0.11
C ALA A 3 27.95 -24.29 -0.66
N GLY A 4 27.13 -24.65 -1.65
CA GLY A 4 26.30 -23.71 -2.41
C GLY A 4 25.16 -23.13 -1.56
N TRP A 5 24.55 -23.96 -0.71
CA TRP A 5 23.55 -23.51 0.26
C TRP A 5 24.15 -22.53 1.28
N GLN A 6 25.30 -22.89 1.87
CA GLN A 6 26.02 -22.02 2.80
C GLN A 6 26.39 -20.68 2.16
N SER A 7 26.92 -20.71 0.92
CA SER A 7 27.28 -19.49 0.21
C SER A 7 26.07 -18.60 -0.11
N PHE A 8 24.96 -19.17 -0.57
CA PHE A 8 23.75 -18.42 -0.92
C PHE A 8 23.15 -17.69 0.29
N TRP A 9 23.03 -18.35 1.44
CA TRP A 9 22.36 -17.80 2.62
C TRP A 9 23.28 -17.02 3.57
N PHE A 10 24.56 -17.39 3.66
CA PHE A 10 25.41 -17.03 4.81
C PHE A 10 26.80 -16.48 4.47
N THR A 11 27.21 -16.38 3.20
CA THR A 11 28.38 -15.54 2.82
C THR A 11 28.17 -14.12 3.33
N PRO A 12 29.09 -13.52 4.11
CA PRO A 12 28.93 -12.15 4.58
C PRO A 12 28.85 -11.15 3.42
N GLU A 13 27.87 -10.24 3.47
CA GLU A 13 27.73 -9.10 2.56
C GLU A 13 27.55 -7.81 3.40
N PRO A 14 28.04 -6.64 2.96
CA PRO A 14 27.85 -5.39 3.68
C PRO A 14 26.38 -4.96 3.63
N ALA A 15 25.80 -4.59 4.78
CA ALA A 15 24.36 -4.44 4.96
C ALA A 15 23.67 -3.28 4.19
N TYR A 16 24.35 -2.58 3.26
CA TYR A 16 23.81 -1.42 2.53
C TYR A 16 22.46 -1.71 1.85
N THR A 17 22.33 -2.82 1.11
CA THR A 17 21.06 -3.16 0.43
C THR A 17 19.91 -3.37 1.45
N LEU A 18 20.18 -3.99 2.61
CA LEU A 18 19.18 -4.13 3.67
C LEU A 18 18.84 -2.78 4.32
N GLY A 19 19.81 -1.88 4.45
CA GLY A 19 19.61 -0.50 4.91
C GLY A 19 18.71 0.30 3.95
N ILE A 20 18.93 0.18 2.63
CA ILE A 20 18.08 0.82 1.60
C ILE A 20 16.65 0.25 1.64
N VAL A 21 16.50 -1.08 1.69
CA VAL A 21 15.19 -1.74 1.83
C VAL A 21 14.47 -1.26 3.10
N ARG A 22 15.18 -1.17 4.24
CA ARG A 22 14.63 -0.62 5.49
C ARG A 22 14.19 0.85 5.35
N MET A 23 14.98 1.70 4.67
CA MET A 23 14.64 3.12 4.46
C MET A 23 13.37 3.26 3.62
N ALA A 24 13.34 2.62 2.46
CA ALA A 24 12.21 2.69 1.55
C ALA A 24 10.94 2.05 2.15
N PHE A 25 11.08 0.93 2.87
CA PHE A 25 9.95 0.31 3.57
C PHE A 25 9.41 1.19 4.70
N GLY A 26 10.28 1.85 5.49
CA GLY A 26 9.85 2.79 6.51
C GLY A 26 9.09 3.99 5.92
N VAL A 27 9.55 4.54 4.80
CA VAL A 27 8.85 5.62 4.08
C VAL A 27 7.51 5.15 3.50
N LEU A 28 7.47 3.96 2.90
CA LEU A 28 6.22 3.32 2.45
C LEU A 28 5.23 3.18 3.61
N MET A 29 5.69 2.71 4.76
CA MET A 29 4.87 2.52 5.95
C MET A 29 4.35 3.83 6.56
N ILE A 30 5.10 4.93 6.47
CA ILE A 30 4.58 6.27 6.83
C ILE A 30 3.41 6.62 5.91
N GLY A 31 3.57 6.48 4.58
CA GLY A 31 2.50 6.76 3.62
C GLY A 31 1.26 5.88 3.83
N TRP A 32 1.47 4.58 4.06
CA TRP A 32 0.42 3.60 4.36
C TRP A 32 -0.37 3.96 5.61
N THR A 33 0.34 4.29 6.69
CA THR A 33 -0.28 4.66 7.97
C THR A 33 -1.01 5.99 7.86
N LEU A 34 -0.46 6.98 7.15
CA LEU A 34 -1.12 8.27 6.94
C LEU A 34 -2.38 8.17 6.09
N LEU A 35 -2.45 7.27 5.09
CA LEU A 35 -3.67 7.06 4.30
C LEU A 35 -4.82 6.49 5.16
N LEU A 36 -4.50 5.63 6.14
CA LEU A 36 -5.51 5.10 7.08
C LEU A 36 -6.09 6.17 8.04
N ALA A 37 -5.52 7.38 8.10
CA ALA A 37 -5.93 8.40 9.05
C ALA A 37 -7.30 9.04 8.75
N SER A 38 -7.66 9.18 7.46
CA SER A 38 -8.94 9.80 7.06
C SER A 38 -10.15 8.94 7.44
N ASP A 39 -10.01 7.63 7.32
CA ASP A 39 -11.11 6.68 7.43
C ASP A 39 -11.00 5.78 8.68
N LEU A 40 -10.05 6.06 9.59
CA LEU A 40 -9.70 5.20 10.73
C LEU A 40 -10.92 4.72 11.55
N ASN A 41 -11.82 5.64 11.89
CA ASN A 41 -13.03 5.32 12.66
C ASN A 41 -14.11 4.64 11.81
N VAL A 42 -14.19 4.94 10.51
CA VAL A 42 -15.12 4.31 9.55
C VAL A 42 -14.70 2.86 9.28
N ALA A 43 -13.39 2.60 9.20
CA ALA A 43 -12.78 1.32 8.89
C ALA A 43 -12.64 0.38 10.10
N PHE A 44 -12.31 0.90 11.29
CA PHE A 44 -11.96 0.09 12.47
C PHE A 44 -12.65 0.51 13.77
N GLY A 45 -13.37 1.64 13.81
CA GLY A 45 -14.08 2.10 14.99
C GLY A 45 -15.25 1.20 15.38
N THR A 46 -15.71 1.34 16.63
CA THR A 46 -16.86 0.61 17.20
C THR A 46 -18.18 0.97 16.54
N THR A 47 -18.26 2.12 15.88
CA THR A 47 -19.41 2.59 15.08
C THR A 47 -19.15 2.57 13.56
N GLY A 48 -18.02 2.00 13.13
CA GLY A 48 -17.63 1.92 11.72
C GLY A 48 -18.41 0.86 10.91
N VAL A 49 -18.07 0.73 9.62
CA VAL A 49 -18.72 -0.20 8.67
C VAL A 49 -18.59 -1.66 9.10
N VAL A 50 -17.54 -1.99 9.87
CA VAL A 50 -17.33 -3.32 10.46
C VAL A 50 -17.17 -3.15 11.99
N PRO A 51 -18.27 -3.06 12.77
CA PRO A 51 -18.23 -2.72 14.21
C PRO A 51 -17.44 -3.70 15.08
N GLN A 52 -17.38 -4.98 14.69
CA GLN A 52 -16.73 -6.05 15.44
C GLN A 52 -15.70 -6.79 14.56
N PRO A 53 -14.57 -7.26 15.11
CA PRO A 53 -13.63 -8.08 14.36
C PRO A 53 -14.27 -9.42 13.94
N PRO A 54 -13.99 -9.94 12.74
CA PRO A 54 -14.58 -11.18 12.26
C PRO A 54 -14.02 -12.40 13.04
N SER A 55 -14.88 -13.07 13.81
CA SER A 55 -14.52 -14.26 14.58
C SER A 55 -14.14 -15.43 13.67
N ARG A 56 -12.84 -15.68 13.52
CA ARG A 56 -12.30 -16.86 12.82
C ARG A 56 -11.42 -17.68 13.76
N THR A 57 -11.64 -19.00 13.80
CA THR A 57 -10.88 -19.92 14.65
C THR A 57 -9.37 -19.79 14.39
N TYR A 58 -8.58 -19.82 15.46
CA TYR A 58 -7.12 -19.66 15.43
C TYR A 58 -6.60 -18.31 14.89
N THR A 59 -7.43 -17.26 14.82
CA THR A 59 -6.94 -15.89 14.53
C THR A 59 -6.68 -15.09 15.81
N TRP A 60 -5.70 -14.18 15.72
CA TRP A 60 -5.31 -13.27 16.80
C TRP A 60 -4.86 -11.93 16.20
N GLY A 61 -5.04 -10.85 16.97
CA GLY A 61 -4.53 -9.51 16.71
C GLY A 61 -4.85 -8.60 17.90
N LEU A 62 -4.08 -7.53 18.10
CA LEU A 62 -4.23 -6.63 19.24
C LEU A 62 -5.66 -6.06 19.34
N PHE A 63 -6.23 -5.62 18.21
CA PHE A 63 -7.57 -5.04 18.14
C PHE A 63 -8.71 -6.08 18.10
N HIS A 64 -8.40 -7.38 18.21
CA HIS A 64 -9.39 -8.40 18.57
C HIS A 64 -9.59 -8.47 20.10
N VAL A 65 -8.59 -8.04 20.88
CA VAL A 65 -8.68 -7.94 22.35
C VAL A 65 -9.09 -6.53 22.79
N TYR A 66 -8.51 -5.51 22.16
CA TYR A 66 -8.76 -4.10 22.45
C TYR A 66 -9.52 -3.44 21.30
N THR A 67 -10.85 -3.57 21.30
CA THR A 67 -11.73 -3.13 20.21
C THR A 67 -12.12 -1.65 20.23
N SER A 68 -11.75 -0.88 21.26
CA SER A 68 -12.17 0.51 21.41
C SER A 68 -11.48 1.47 20.44
N ASP A 69 -12.19 2.51 20.01
CA ASP A 69 -11.69 3.59 19.15
C ASP A 69 -10.38 4.21 19.69
N SER A 70 -10.24 4.31 21.02
CA SER A 70 -9.02 4.74 21.70
C SER A 70 -7.83 3.78 21.50
N ALA A 71 -8.06 2.47 21.48
CA ALA A 71 -7.02 1.47 21.22
C ALA A 71 -6.63 1.46 19.73
N ILE A 72 -7.58 1.65 18.82
CA ILE A 72 -7.34 1.86 17.39
C ILE A 72 -6.44 3.09 17.17
N LEU A 73 -6.79 4.23 17.78
CA LEU A 73 -6.03 5.48 17.65
C LEU A 73 -4.62 5.38 18.25
N VAL A 74 -4.47 4.79 19.43
CA VAL A 74 -3.14 4.55 20.04
C VAL A 74 -2.32 3.58 19.18
N GLY A 75 -2.92 2.51 18.67
CA GLY A 75 -2.26 1.57 17.76
C GLY A 75 -1.80 2.23 16.45
N TRP A 76 -2.60 3.15 15.91
CA TRP A 76 -2.25 3.95 14.72
C TRP A 76 -1.09 4.91 15.01
N LEU A 77 -1.11 5.63 16.14
CA LEU A 77 -0.02 6.50 16.57
C LEU A 77 1.29 5.73 16.79
N VAL A 78 1.24 4.59 17.47
CA VAL A 78 2.42 3.73 17.68
C VAL A 78 2.93 3.17 16.37
N LEU A 79 2.05 2.81 15.41
CA LEU A 79 2.47 2.36 14.09
C LEU A 79 3.15 3.49 13.30
N LEU A 80 2.63 4.72 13.35
CA LEU A 80 3.24 5.87 12.68
C LEU A 80 4.63 6.17 13.26
N LEU A 81 4.77 6.19 14.59
CA LEU A 81 6.04 6.37 15.29
C LEU A 81 7.02 5.23 14.99
N ALA A 82 6.55 3.97 14.98
CA ALA A 82 7.36 2.81 14.58
C ALA A 82 7.80 2.90 13.12
N SER A 83 6.96 3.44 12.22
CA SER A 83 7.29 3.63 10.80
C SER A 83 8.35 4.70 10.60
N VAL A 84 8.25 5.84 11.31
CA VAL A 84 9.29 6.89 11.32
C VAL A 84 10.60 6.38 11.92
N ALA A 85 10.55 5.71 13.07
CA ALA A 85 11.72 5.10 13.70
C ALA A 85 12.37 4.04 12.79
N LEU A 86 11.55 3.23 12.11
CA LEU A 86 12.01 2.25 11.13
C LEU A 86 12.60 2.92 9.88
N ALA A 87 12.11 4.08 9.44
CA ALA A 87 12.62 4.83 8.28
C ALA A 87 13.98 5.49 8.54
N VAL A 88 14.22 6.07 9.72
CA VAL A 88 15.53 6.62 10.12
C VAL A 88 16.49 5.55 10.67
N GLY A 89 15.95 4.38 11.01
CA GLY A 89 16.70 3.27 11.60
C GLY A 89 17.13 3.56 13.05
N TRP A 90 16.19 3.95 13.91
CA TRP A 90 16.37 4.07 15.37
C TRP A 90 15.62 2.91 16.03
N HIS A 91 16.33 2.09 16.82
CA HIS A 91 15.83 0.83 17.39
C HIS A 91 15.18 -0.06 16.33
N SER A 92 15.81 -0.14 15.15
CA SER A 92 15.24 -0.62 13.88
C SER A 92 14.54 -1.97 13.99
N ARG A 93 15.09 -2.89 14.80
CA ARG A 93 14.50 -4.22 15.05
C ARG A 93 13.20 -4.14 15.84
N LEU A 94 13.17 -3.35 16.92
CA LEU A 94 11.96 -3.12 17.73
C LEU A 94 10.90 -2.38 16.91
N ALA A 95 11.31 -1.36 16.16
CA ALA A 95 10.43 -0.62 15.24
C ALA A 95 9.79 -1.55 14.19
N ALA A 96 10.55 -2.48 13.61
CA ALA A 96 10.02 -3.48 12.68
C ALA A 96 9.12 -4.54 13.36
N VAL A 97 9.41 -4.96 14.60
CA VAL A 97 8.51 -5.84 15.39
C VAL A 97 7.17 -5.15 15.65
N LEU A 98 7.20 -3.89 16.12
CA LEU A 98 5.99 -3.11 16.38
C LEU A 98 5.17 -2.89 15.10
N ALA A 99 5.84 -2.53 13.99
CA ALA A 99 5.20 -2.39 12.69
C ALA A 99 4.51 -3.70 12.27
N PHE A 100 5.22 -4.83 12.26
CA PHE A 100 4.65 -6.14 11.90
C PHE A 100 3.41 -6.50 12.72
N LEU A 101 3.49 -6.37 14.05
CA LEU A 101 2.38 -6.73 14.95
C LEU A 101 1.17 -5.81 14.78
N LEU A 102 1.38 -4.52 14.53
CA LEU A 102 0.29 -3.56 14.35
C LEU A 102 -0.36 -3.68 12.96
N ILE A 103 0.43 -3.86 11.88
CA ILE A 103 -0.10 -4.14 10.52
C ILE A 103 -0.96 -5.41 10.55
N LEU A 104 -0.44 -6.50 11.12
CA LEU A 104 -1.20 -7.74 11.32
C LEU A 104 -2.48 -7.50 12.12
N SER A 105 -2.44 -6.66 13.15
CA SER A 105 -3.62 -6.35 13.97
C SER A 105 -4.68 -5.54 13.21
N PHE A 106 -4.28 -4.56 12.39
CA PHE A 106 -5.20 -3.80 11.52
C PHE A 106 -5.83 -4.70 10.46
N GLU A 107 -5.05 -5.50 9.74
CA GLU A 107 -5.56 -6.46 8.75
C GLU A 107 -6.50 -7.51 9.34
N ARG A 108 -6.31 -7.91 10.61
CA ARG A 108 -7.24 -8.81 11.31
C ARG A 108 -8.47 -8.11 11.87
N ARG A 109 -8.42 -6.80 12.16
CA ARG A 109 -9.56 -6.02 12.66
C ARG A 109 -10.62 -5.78 11.59
N ASN A 110 -10.20 -5.53 10.35
CA ASN A 110 -11.09 -5.44 9.19
C ASN A 110 -10.34 -5.95 7.93
N PRO A 111 -10.51 -7.22 7.53
CA PRO A 111 -9.80 -7.79 6.39
C PRO A 111 -10.38 -7.40 5.02
N VAL A 112 -11.53 -6.71 4.97
CA VAL A 112 -12.29 -6.48 3.71
C VAL A 112 -11.76 -5.28 2.91
N ILE A 113 -11.02 -4.39 3.56
CA ILE A 113 -10.49 -3.15 2.98
C ILE A 113 -9.03 -3.25 2.49
N PHE A 114 -8.39 -4.41 2.70
CA PHE A 114 -6.99 -4.65 2.35
C PHE A 114 -6.86 -5.61 1.17
N ASN A 115 -5.74 -5.55 0.46
CA ASN A 115 -5.44 -6.40 -0.69
C ASN A 115 -4.07 -7.09 -0.55
N SER A 116 -3.66 -7.82 -1.60
CA SER A 116 -2.41 -8.58 -1.63
C SER A 116 -1.16 -7.72 -1.36
N GLY A 117 -1.20 -6.41 -1.65
CA GLY A 117 -0.13 -5.46 -1.34
C GLY A 117 0.12 -5.28 0.16
N ASP A 118 -0.95 -5.22 0.95
CA ASP A 118 -0.87 -5.11 2.42
C ASP A 118 -0.30 -6.40 3.00
N THR A 119 -0.67 -7.55 2.43
CA THR A 119 -0.06 -8.85 2.75
C THR A 119 1.44 -8.89 2.43
N VAL A 120 1.89 -8.31 1.30
CA VAL A 120 3.33 -8.17 1.00
C VAL A 120 4.02 -7.25 2.00
N ILE A 121 3.40 -6.11 2.35
CA ILE A 121 3.90 -5.15 3.34
C ILE A 121 4.11 -5.84 4.71
N ARG A 122 3.14 -6.62 5.17
CA ARG A 122 3.23 -7.42 6.40
C ARG A 122 4.36 -8.46 6.35
N ILE A 123 4.55 -9.14 5.21
CA ILE A 123 5.62 -10.13 5.03
C ILE A 123 7.01 -9.46 5.07
N VAL A 124 7.16 -8.28 4.44
CA VAL A 124 8.41 -7.50 4.52
C VAL A 124 8.65 -7.00 5.95
N ALA A 125 7.62 -6.53 6.67
CA ALA A 125 7.74 -6.16 8.08
C ALA A 125 8.22 -7.36 8.95
N LEU A 126 7.66 -8.55 8.73
CA LEU A 126 8.10 -9.78 9.41
C LEU A 126 9.59 -10.06 9.15
N TYR A 127 10.01 -10.10 7.89
CA TYR A 127 11.41 -10.34 7.55
C TYR A 127 12.35 -9.26 8.13
N LEU A 128 11.96 -7.99 8.09
CA LEU A 128 12.73 -6.90 8.69
C LEU A 128 12.82 -7.01 10.21
N SER A 129 11.77 -7.46 10.89
CA SER A 129 11.74 -7.67 12.35
C SER A 129 12.68 -8.78 12.83
N LEU A 130 12.84 -9.83 12.02
CA LEU A 130 13.75 -10.94 12.29
C LEU A 130 15.19 -10.63 11.87
N SER A 131 15.39 -9.66 10.97
CA SER A 131 16.69 -9.25 10.43
C SER A 131 17.53 -8.33 11.35
N PRO A 132 18.81 -8.09 11.03
CA PRO A 132 19.61 -7.00 11.56
C PRO A 132 19.46 -5.70 10.73
N CYS A 133 18.23 -5.28 10.40
CA CYS A 133 17.95 -4.15 9.50
C CYS A 133 18.63 -2.82 9.87
N GLY A 134 18.96 -2.59 11.14
CA GLY A 134 19.71 -1.42 11.61
C GLY A 134 21.23 -1.45 11.36
N ALA A 135 21.77 -2.43 10.63
CA ALA A 135 23.22 -2.63 10.47
C ALA A 135 23.94 -1.72 9.43
N ALA A 136 23.19 -0.92 8.66
CA ALA A 136 23.70 0.10 7.76
C ALA A 136 22.69 1.24 7.59
N LEU A 137 23.17 2.43 7.18
CA LEU A 137 22.34 3.58 6.81
C LEU A 137 21.31 3.92 7.90
N SER A 138 21.72 3.95 9.17
CA SER A 138 20.79 4.01 10.31
C SER A 138 21.33 4.86 11.47
N LEU A 139 20.42 5.43 12.27
CA LEU A 139 20.79 6.05 13.54
C LEU A 139 21.38 5.02 14.53
N ASP A 140 20.93 3.76 14.47
CA ASP A 140 21.50 2.64 15.23
C ASP A 140 22.97 2.37 14.89
N GLN A 141 23.38 2.51 13.63
CA GLN A 141 24.76 2.31 13.18
C GLN A 141 25.61 3.56 13.44
N ARG A 142 25.02 4.76 13.32
CA ARG A 142 25.65 6.02 13.75
C ARG A 142 25.96 6.01 15.25
N ARG A 143 25.02 5.56 16.10
CA ARG A 143 25.22 5.42 17.56
C ARG A 143 26.31 4.41 17.94
N ARG A 144 26.59 3.41 17.09
CA ARG A 144 27.63 2.38 17.33
C ARG A 144 28.99 2.69 16.71
N THR A 145 29.05 3.45 15.62
CA THR A 145 30.27 3.61 14.80
C THR A 145 30.58 5.06 14.41
N GLY A 146 29.89 6.05 15.01
CA GLY A 146 30.03 7.48 14.72
C GLY A 146 29.40 7.93 13.39
N SER A 147 29.43 7.10 12.35
CA SER A 147 28.94 7.39 11.00
C SER A 147 27.62 6.68 10.67
N PHE A 148 26.70 7.42 10.06
CA PHE A 148 25.46 6.89 9.49
C PHE A 148 25.71 6.05 8.22
N PHE A 149 26.76 6.39 7.45
CA PHE A 149 27.07 5.79 6.16
C PHE A 149 27.93 4.53 6.24
N ASN A 150 28.36 4.13 7.44
CA ASN A 150 29.00 2.84 7.63
C ASN A 150 27.98 1.71 7.43
N ALA A 151 28.45 0.55 6.95
CA ALA A 151 27.72 -0.70 6.98
C ALA A 151 28.52 -1.76 7.74
N ARG A 152 27.85 -2.57 8.56
CA ARG A 152 28.42 -3.81 9.09
C ARG A 152 28.15 -4.94 8.10
N GLU A 153 29.07 -5.90 8.01
CA GLU A 153 28.78 -7.18 7.37
C GLU A 153 27.66 -7.93 8.09
N ILE A 154 26.82 -8.61 7.31
CA ILE A 154 25.73 -9.47 7.78
C ILE A 154 25.62 -10.70 6.89
N ARG A 155 25.04 -11.78 7.43
CA ARG A 155 24.59 -12.91 6.63
C ARG A 155 23.31 -12.51 5.88
N PRO A 156 23.24 -12.55 4.54
CA PRO A 156 22.19 -11.92 3.73
C PRO A 156 20.86 -12.69 3.70
N TRP A 157 20.66 -13.71 4.54
CA TRP A 157 19.44 -14.53 4.57
C TRP A 157 18.11 -13.74 4.59
N PRO A 158 17.96 -12.55 5.23
CA PRO A 158 16.71 -11.80 5.16
C PRO A 158 16.47 -11.20 3.76
N LEU A 159 17.53 -10.77 3.08
CA LEU A 159 17.46 -10.33 1.68
C LEU A 159 17.14 -11.51 0.77
N ARG A 160 17.68 -12.71 1.02
CA ARG A 160 17.32 -13.91 0.27
C ARG A 160 15.84 -14.27 0.42
N LEU A 161 15.26 -14.15 1.62
CA LEU A 161 13.81 -14.33 1.81
C LEU A 161 12.99 -13.31 1.02
N ILE A 162 13.37 -12.03 1.02
CA ILE A 162 12.70 -10.99 0.21
C ILE A 162 12.83 -11.27 -1.29
N GLN A 163 14.00 -11.72 -1.75
CA GLN A 163 14.26 -12.10 -3.15
C GLN A 163 13.45 -13.34 -3.58
N ILE A 164 13.32 -14.34 -2.71
CA ILE A 164 12.49 -15.54 -2.91
C ILE A 164 11.00 -15.17 -2.88
N GLN A 165 10.57 -14.30 -1.96
CA GLN A 165 9.17 -13.85 -1.89
C GLN A 165 8.74 -13.16 -3.20
N LEU A 166 9.60 -12.34 -3.82
CA LEU A 166 9.32 -11.77 -5.14
C LEU A 166 9.12 -12.86 -6.21
N THR A 167 10.00 -13.86 -6.20
CA THR A 167 9.97 -14.99 -7.14
C THR A 167 8.69 -15.81 -6.97
N LEU A 168 8.31 -16.11 -5.74
CA LEU A 168 7.09 -16.84 -5.40
C LEU A 168 5.82 -16.08 -5.80
N ILE A 169 5.77 -14.76 -5.54
CA ILE A 169 4.62 -13.93 -5.93
C ILE A 169 4.40 -14.01 -7.44
N TYR A 170 5.41 -13.72 -8.27
CA TYR A 170 5.22 -13.75 -9.72
C TYR A 170 5.03 -15.15 -10.29
N THR A 171 5.60 -16.18 -9.67
CA THR A 171 5.32 -17.57 -10.05
C THR A 171 3.84 -17.89 -9.80
N ALA A 172 3.30 -17.50 -8.64
CA ALA A 172 1.89 -17.69 -8.31
C ALA A 172 0.95 -16.85 -9.17
N THR A 173 1.27 -15.58 -9.47
CA THR A 173 0.41 -14.76 -10.36
C THR A 173 0.39 -15.29 -11.78
N VAL A 174 1.53 -15.73 -12.34
CA VAL A 174 1.57 -16.33 -13.68
C VAL A 174 0.75 -17.62 -13.74
N ILE A 175 0.85 -18.50 -12.74
CA ILE A 175 0.04 -19.74 -12.68
C ILE A 175 -1.44 -19.42 -12.55
N ALA A 176 -1.83 -18.54 -11.61
CA ALA A 176 -3.23 -18.18 -11.39
C ALA A 176 -3.86 -17.47 -12.61
N LYS A 177 -3.11 -16.58 -13.27
CA LYS A 177 -3.56 -15.91 -14.49
C LYS A 177 -3.67 -16.88 -15.66
N LEU A 178 -2.69 -17.75 -15.89
CA LEU A 178 -2.74 -18.75 -16.97
C LEU A 178 -3.90 -19.74 -16.80
N ALA A 179 -4.43 -19.94 -15.59
CA ALA A 179 -5.66 -20.71 -15.37
C ALA A 179 -6.95 -19.97 -15.79
N GLY A 180 -6.93 -18.63 -15.91
CA GLY A 180 -8.10 -17.81 -16.21
C GLY A 180 -8.30 -17.53 -17.71
N GLU A 181 -9.51 -17.77 -18.22
CA GLU A 181 -9.85 -17.61 -19.64
C GLU A 181 -9.53 -16.22 -20.22
N THR A 182 -9.74 -15.15 -19.46
CA THR A 182 -9.49 -13.77 -19.93
C THR A 182 -8.02 -13.50 -20.21
N TRP A 183 -7.10 -14.19 -19.53
CA TRP A 183 -5.67 -14.10 -19.77
C TRP A 183 -5.25 -14.95 -20.96
N GLN A 184 -5.75 -16.18 -21.06
CA GLN A 184 -5.52 -17.07 -22.23
C GLN A 184 -6.02 -16.42 -23.53
N ASN A 185 -7.17 -15.74 -23.49
CA ASN A 185 -7.74 -15.04 -24.64
C ASN A 185 -7.11 -13.65 -24.91
N GLY A 186 -6.17 -13.18 -24.07
CA GLY A 186 -5.54 -11.86 -24.22
C GLY A 186 -6.46 -10.65 -23.96
N THR A 187 -7.57 -10.84 -23.26
CA THR A 187 -8.59 -9.80 -23.03
C THR A 187 -8.58 -9.20 -21.63
N ALA A 188 -7.87 -9.80 -20.66
CA ALA A 188 -7.88 -9.39 -19.26
C ALA A 188 -7.55 -7.90 -19.04
N VAL A 189 -6.59 -7.33 -19.77
CA VAL A 189 -6.25 -5.90 -19.64
C VAL A 189 -7.38 -4.99 -20.15
N SER A 190 -8.12 -5.36 -21.20
CA SER A 190 -9.31 -4.60 -21.63
C SER A 190 -10.38 -4.57 -20.54
N PHE A 191 -10.63 -5.70 -19.84
CA PHE A 191 -11.55 -5.72 -18.70
C PHE A 191 -11.10 -4.79 -17.57
N SER A 192 -9.83 -4.89 -17.13
CA SER A 192 -9.30 -4.01 -16.08
C SER A 192 -9.37 -2.52 -16.44
N LEU A 193 -9.00 -2.15 -17.68
CA LEU A 193 -9.01 -0.77 -18.15
C LEU A 193 -10.42 -0.19 -18.43
N ARG A 194 -11.47 -1.02 -18.32
CA ARG A 194 -12.88 -0.61 -18.52
C ARG A 194 -13.71 -0.66 -17.23
N GLN A 195 -13.18 -1.24 -16.15
CA GLN A 195 -13.85 -1.28 -14.85
C GLN A 195 -13.79 0.10 -14.18
N ARG A 196 -14.80 0.94 -14.42
CA ARG A 196 -14.84 2.35 -13.98
C ARG A 196 -14.57 2.55 -12.49
N ASP A 197 -15.02 1.61 -11.65
CA ASP A 197 -14.80 1.68 -10.20
C ASP A 197 -13.35 1.43 -9.78
N LEU A 198 -12.53 0.81 -10.63
CA LEU A 198 -11.10 0.58 -10.38
C LEU A 198 -10.19 1.58 -11.09
N LEU A 199 -10.73 2.54 -11.86
CA LEU A 199 -9.92 3.52 -12.60
C LEU A 199 -9.54 4.73 -11.73
N ILE A 200 -8.25 5.08 -11.72
CA ILE A 200 -7.74 6.37 -11.18
C ILE A 200 -7.81 7.43 -12.28
N VAL A 201 -7.13 7.17 -13.40
CA VAL A 201 -7.17 7.99 -14.62
C VAL A 201 -7.79 7.12 -15.71
N PRO A 202 -8.97 7.44 -16.25
CA PRO A 202 -9.54 6.69 -17.36
C PRO A 202 -8.66 6.80 -18.63
N PRO A 203 -8.23 5.69 -19.23
CA PRO A 203 -7.55 5.72 -20.53
C PRO A 203 -8.52 6.13 -21.65
N PRO A 204 -8.03 6.72 -22.76
CA PRO A 204 -8.86 6.99 -23.93
C PRO A 204 -9.47 5.72 -24.54
N ASP A 205 -10.69 5.82 -25.09
CA ASP A 205 -11.40 4.68 -25.69
C ASP A 205 -10.60 3.97 -26.79
N TRP A 206 -9.85 4.70 -27.61
CA TRP A 206 -8.99 4.12 -28.65
C TRP A 206 -7.87 3.22 -28.10
N PHE A 207 -7.50 3.38 -26.82
CA PHE A 207 -6.54 2.55 -26.12
C PHE A 207 -7.24 1.38 -25.39
N ALA A 208 -8.32 1.66 -24.67
CA ALA A 208 -9.05 0.68 -23.85
C ALA A 208 -9.86 -0.36 -24.64
N LEU A 209 -10.35 0.03 -25.83
CA LEU A 209 -11.19 -0.82 -26.70
C LEU A 209 -10.39 -1.52 -27.82
N ASN A 210 -9.09 -1.20 -27.97
CA ASN A 210 -8.26 -1.77 -29.02
C ASN A 210 -7.78 -3.18 -28.64
N LEU A 211 -8.26 -4.18 -29.39
CA LEU A 211 -7.98 -5.60 -29.16
C LEU A 211 -6.48 -5.94 -29.24
N LEU A 212 -5.73 -5.31 -30.16
CA LEU A 212 -4.29 -5.56 -30.32
C LEU A 212 -3.49 -5.00 -29.14
N ILE A 213 -3.88 -3.82 -28.64
CA ILE A 213 -3.29 -3.22 -27.42
C ILE A 213 -3.61 -4.09 -26.20
N SER A 214 -4.88 -4.49 -26.02
CA SER A 214 -5.28 -5.40 -24.93
C SER A 214 -4.50 -6.72 -24.96
N ASN A 215 -4.41 -7.37 -26.12
CA ASN A 215 -3.72 -8.65 -26.28
C ASN A 215 -2.23 -8.53 -25.96
N THR A 216 -1.59 -7.49 -26.52
CA THR A 216 -0.16 -7.19 -26.30
C THR A 216 0.14 -6.90 -24.83
N LEU A 217 -0.71 -6.12 -24.14
CA LEU A 217 -0.53 -5.82 -22.71
C LEU A 217 -0.83 -7.02 -21.82
N THR A 218 -1.82 -7.84 -22.17
CA THR A 218 -2.20 -9.05 -21.40
C THR A 218 -1.09 -10.10 -21.44
N TRP A 219 -0.61 -10.46 -22.63
CA TRP A 219 0.51 -11.39 -22.79
C TRP A 219 1.84 -10.77 -22.36
N GLY A 220 2.06 -9.48 -22.62
CA GLY A 220 3.24 -8.75 -22.15
C GLY A 220 3.37 -8.75 -20.63
N THR A 221 2.26 -8.62 -19.90
CA THR A 221 2.22 -8.76 -18.44
C THR A 221 2.71 -10.14 -18.00
N LEU A 222 2.20 -11.23 -18.60
CA LEU A 222 2.62 -12.60 -18.27
C LEU A 222 4.11 -12.83 -18.57
N ILE A 223 4.62 -12.31 -19.69
CA ILE A 223 6.03 -12.39 -20.08
C ILE A 223 6.92 -11.62 -19.08
N ILE A 224 6.48 -10.44 -18.62
CA ILE A 224 7.20 -9.65 -17.62
C ILE A 224 7.23 -10.38 -16.27
N GLU A 225 6.09 -10.87 -15.78
CA GLU A 225 6.01 -11.55 -14.48
C GLU A 225 6.83 -12.84 -14.48
N LEU A 226 6.72 -13.69 -15.52
CA LEU A 226 7.54 -14.91 -15.66
C LEU A 226 9.03 -14.58 -15.83
N GLY A 227 9.34 -13.50 -16.57
CA GLY A 227 10.69 -12.98 -16.73
C GLY A 227 11.30 -12.53 -15.40
N ILE A 228 10.55 -11.87 -14.53
CA ILE A 228 11.00 -11.52 -13.18
C ILE A 228 11.17 -12.78 -12.33
N ALA A 229 10.20 -13.70 -12.33
CA ALA A 229 10.30 -14.93 -11.53
C ALA A 229 11.58 -15.73 -11.83
N ILE A 230 11.92 -15.92 -13.11
CA ILE A 230 13.05 -16.78 -13.52
C ILE A 230 14.36 -15.99 -13.71
N LEU A 231 14.33 -14.90 -14.47
CA LEU A 231 15.55 -14.26 -14.99
C LEU A 231 16.15 -13.22 -14.03
N VAL A 232 15.42 -12.75 -13.01
CA VAL A 232 15.95 -11.76 -12.03
C VAL A 232 17.21 -12.27 -11.31
N TRP A 233 17.34 -13.58 -11.15
CA TRP A 233 18.51 -14.22 -10.55
C TRP A 233 19.76 -14.10 -11.44
N LYS A 234 19.63 -14.06 -12.77
CA LYS A 234 20.73 -13.93 -13.72
C LYS A 234 21.21 -12.46 -13.79
N ARG A 235 22.46 -12.18 -13.39
CA ARG A 235 23.03 -10.81 -13.28
C ARG A 235 22.90 -9.96 -14.55
N ALA A 236 22.95 -10.57 -15.74
CA ALA A 236 22.79 -9.87 -17.02
C ALA A 236 21.34 -9.45 -17.33
N TRP A 237 20.35 -10.28 -16.99
CA TRP A 237 18.93 -10.03 -17.27
C TRP A 237 18.23 -9.24 -16.17
N ARG A 238 18.70 -9.36 -14.91
CA ARG A 238 18.21 -8.63 -13.73
C ARG A 238 17.81 -7.17 -13.96
N PRO A 239 18.66 -6.27 -14.51
CA PRO A 239 18.28 -4.87 -14.69
C PRO A 239 17.10 -4.70 -15.65
N TRP A 240 17.03 -5.51 -16.70
CA TRP A 240 15.99 -5.42 -17.73
C TRP A 240 14.63 -5.89 -17.20
N VAL A 241 14.57 -7.03 -16.50
CA VAL A 241 13.32 -7.55 -15.94
C VAL A 241 12.81 -6.74 -14.76
N LEU A 242 13.70 -6.14 -13.96
CA LEU A 242 13.29 -5.18 -12.93
C LEU A 242 12.81 -3.85 -13.56
N ALA A 243 13.41 -3.39 -14.66
CA ALA A 243 12.95 -2.20 -15.37
C ALA A 243 11.57 -2.40 -16.02
N SER A 244 11.32 -3.55 -16.65
CA SER A 244 9.99 -3.86 -17.19
C SER A 244 8.95 -4.08 -16.10
N GLY A 245 9.34 -4.66 -14.96
CA GLY A 245 8.51 -4.71 -13.76
C GLY A 245 8.15 -3.32 -13.21
N VAL A 246 9.12 -2.40 -13.16
CA VAL A 246 8.85 -1.00 -12.79
C VAL A 246 7.88 -0.33 -13.78
N ALA A 247 8.08 -0.51 -15.09
CA ALA A 247 7.17 0.03 -16.10
C ALA A 247 5.74 -0.53 -15.96
N LEU A 248 5.59 -1.84 -15.75
CA LEU A 248 4.31 -2.51 -15.50
C LEU A 248 3.60 -1.92 -14.28
N HIS A 249 4.30 -1.82 -13.14
CA HIS A 249 3.72 -1.31 -11.90
C HIS A 249 3.43 0.20 -11.91
N LEU A 250 4.22 1.00 -12.63
CA LEU A 250 3.89 2.42 -12.87
C LEU A 250 2.66 2.56 -13.77
N GLY A 251 2.51 1.72 -14.80
CA GLY A 251 1.29 1.66 -15.61
C GLY A 251 0.06 1.29 -14.77
N ILE A 252 0.18 0.26 -13.92
CA ILE A 252 -0.87 -0.12 -12.96
C ILE A 252 -1.20 1.06 -12.04
N SER A 253 -0.21 1.73 -11.43
CA SER A 253 -0.45 2.86 -10.51
C SER A 253 -0.93 4.15 -11.18
N LEU A 254 -0.86 4.27 -12.52
CA LEU A 254 -1.42 5.39 -13.27
C LEU A 254 -2.91 5.16 -13.58
N PHE A 255 -3.27 3.95 -14.01
CA PHE A 255 -4.62 3.64 -14.47
C PHE A 255 -5.51 2.99 -13.39
N LEU A 256 -4.97 2.19 -12.47
CA LEU A 256 -5.74 1.28 -11.61
C LEU A 256 -5.54 1.52 -10.10
N GLU A 257 -6.65 1.53 -9.37
CA GLU A 257 -6.74 1.76 -7.93
C GLU A 257 -6.42 0.49 -7.11
N VAL A 258 -5.16 0.03 -7.18
CA VAL A 258 -4.67 -1.18 -6.48
C VAL A 258 -3.98 -0.86 -5.13
N GLY A 259 -4.20 0.36 -4.61
CA GLY A 259 -3.60 0.84 -3.36
C GLY A 259 -2.08 0.73 -3.34
N PHE A 260 -1.51 0.18 -2.25
CA PHE A 260 -0.06 0.14 -2.05
C PHE A 260 0.67 -1.02 -2.76
N PHE A 261 -0.01 -1.88 -3.53
CA PHE A 261 0.58 -3.07 -4.16
C PHE A 261 1.84 -2.76 -4.98
N SER A 262 1.79 -1.83 -5.94
CA SER A 262 2.96 -1.47 -6.76
C SER A 262 4.14 -0.95 -5.94
N PHE A 263 3.89 -0.12 -4.93
CA PHE A 263 4.94 0.41 -4.06
C PHE A 263 5.57 -0.68 -3.19
N ALA A 264 4.77 -1.65 -2.71
CA ALA A 264 5.27 -2.82 -2.00
C ALA A 264 6.18 -3.69 -2.90
N MET A 265 5.81 -3.89 -4.16
CA MET A 265 6.65 -4.62 -5.13
C MET A 265 7.97 -3.89 -5.42
N PHE A 266 7.99 -2.55 -5.44
CA PHE A 266 9.23 -1.79 -5.52
C PHE A 266 10.18 -2.04 -4.33
N ILE A 267 9.67 -2.25 -3.11
CA ILE A 267 10.51 -2.63 -1.96
C ILE A 267 11.17 -4.00 -2.19
N LEU A 268 10.44 -4.95 -2.77
CA LEU A 268 11.00 -6.25 -3.13
C LEU A 268 12.08 -6.13 -4.23
N TYR A 269 11.92 -5.22 -5.20
CA TYR A 269 12.93 -4.94 -6.23
C TYR A 269 14.23 -4.37 -5.63
N LEU A 270 14.15 -3.50 -4.63
CA LEU A 270 15.33 -2.92 -3.97
C LEU A 270 16.23 -4.00 -3.35
N ALA A 271 15.66 -5.14 -2.90
CA ALA A 271 16.44 -6.25 -2.37
C ALA A 271 17.33 -6.94 -3.42
N PHE A 272 17.09 -6.75 -4.72
CA PHE A 272 17.93 -7.27 -5.80
C PHE A 272 19.10 -6.35 -6.20
N ILE A 273 19.20 -5.16 -5.61
CA ILE A 273 20.33 -4.23 -5.82
C ILE A 273 21.62 -4.88 -5.30
N PRO A 274 22.65 -5.06 -6.15
CA PRO A 274 23.95 -5.57 -5.73
C PRO A 274 24.59 -4.70 -4.63
N PRO A 275 25.22 -5.29 -3.60
CA PRO A 275 25.71 -4.54 -2.43
C PRO A 275 26.75 -3.48 -2.79
N GLU A 276 27.54 -3.70 -3.85
CA GLU A 276 28.55 -2.75 -4.35
C GLU A 276 27.88 -1.49 -4.94
N ARG A 277 26.70 -1.65 -5.57
CA ARG A 277 25.90 -0.51 -6.06
C ARG A 277 25.18 0.23 -4.94
N ALA A 278 24.70 -0.50 -3.92
CA ALA A 278 24.12 0.08 -2.72
C ALA A 278 25.15 0.91 -1.93
N GLU A 279 26.39 0.42 -1.82
CA GLU A 279 27.53 1.13 -1.25
C GLU A 279 27.92 2.37 -2.08
N ALA A 280 28.03 2.24 -3.40
CA ALA A 280 28.35 3.37 -4.27
C ALA A 280 27.30 4.50 -4.16
N LEU A 281 26.02 4.15 -4.06
CA LEU A 281 24.94 5.11 -3.80
C LEU A 281 25.10 5.80 -2.43
N ALA A 282 25.36 5.02 -1.37
CA ALA A 282 25.57 5.55 -0.02
C ALA A 282 26.75 6.53 0.05
N ARG A 283 27.91 6.16 -0.49
CA ARG A 283 29.11 7.01 -0.56
C ARG A 283 28.90 8.23 -1.47
N GLY A 284 28.14 8.08 -2.55
CA GLY A 284 27.72 9.19 -3.42
C GLY A 284 26.87 10.23 -2.69
N VAL A 285 25.89 9.79 -1.89
CA VAL A 285 25.08 10.69 -1.04
C VAL A 285 25.93 11.33 0.05
N GLN A 286 26.79 10.57 0.74
CA GLN A 286 27.69 11.10 1.77
C GLN A 286 28.60 12.20 1.24
N SER A 287 29.25 11.98 0.09
CA SER A 287 30.17 12.97 -0.51
C SER A 287 29.45 14.24 -0.97
N ARG A 288 28.23 14.14 -1.49
CA ARG A 288 27.38 15.31 -1.80
C ARG A 288 27.04 16.11 -0.56
N LEU A 289 26.59 15.45 0.51
CA LEU A 289 26.25 16.12 1.78
C LEU A 289 27.46 16.80 2.43
N LEU A 290 28.65 16.19 2.35
CA LEU A 290 29.89 16.82 2.84
C LEU A 290 30.27 18.06 2.03
N ARG A 291 30.16 18.02 0.69
CA ARG A 291 30.39 19.20 -0.17
C ARG A 291 29.38 20.32 0.09
N MET A 292 28.10 19.98 0.27
CA MET A 292 27.06 20.96 0.63
C MET A 292 27.33 21.60 2.00
N LYS A 293 27.81 20.82 2.98
CA LYS A 293 28.19 21.36 4.29
C LYS A 293 29.40 22.29 4.20
N ALA A 294 30.41 21.94 3.39
CA ALA A 294 31.59 22.79 3.18
C ALA A 294 31.17 24.15 2.58
N GLY A 295 30.51 24.16 1.43
CA GLY A 295 30.09 25.41 0.77
C GLY A 295 29.13 26.28 1.60
N LEU A 296 28.37 25.70 2.53
CA LEU A 296 27.53 26.44 3.48
C LEU A 296 28.31 27.01 4.68
N ILE A 297 29.47 26.46 5.02
CA ILE A 297 30.42 27.06 5.96
C ILE A 297 31.23 28.15 5.27
N ASP A 298 31.75 27.85 4.07
CA ASP A 298 32.54 28.79 3.27
C ASP A 298 31.72 30.06 2.95
N GLY A 299 30.44 29.89 2.57
CA GLY A 299 29.49 30.98 2.35
C GLY A 299 28.94 31.66 3.62
N PHE A 300 29.31 31.19 4.81
CA PHE A 300 29.00 31.83 6.11
C PHE A 300 30.24 32.49 6.74
N MET A 301 31.45 32.05 6.39
CA MET A 301 32.70 32.70 6.80
C MET A 301 33.17 33.76 5.79
N GLY A 302 32.80 33.63 4.52
CA GLY A 302 33.15 34.59 3.46
C GLY A 302 32.40 35.93 3.49
N SER A 303 31.66 36.25 4.55
CA SER A 303 30.98 37.54 4.74
C SER A 303 31.72 38.53 5.65
N ASP A 304 32.70 38.07 6.43
CA ASP A 304 33.26 38.83 7.56
C ASP A 304 34.67 39.39 7.30
N THR A 305 35.19 39.30 6.06
CA THR A 305 36.50 39.85 5.68
C THR A 305 36.49 40.50 4.30
N GLY A 306 36.46 41.85 4.24
CA GLY A 306 36.78 42.58 3.00
C GLY A 306 36.00 43.85 2.71
N SER A 307 35.96 44.83 3.62
CA SER A 307 35.51 46.20 3.30
C SER A 307 36.05 47.27 4.25
N ASP A 308 37.34 47.57 4.17
CA ASP A 308 37.96 48.82 4.65
C ASP A 308 39.18 49.14 3.74
N GLU A 309 39.26 50.41 3.31
CA GLU A 309 40.45 51.23 2.92
C GLU A 309 41.45 50.68 1.85
N ASP A 310 41.83 51.37 0.75
CA ASP A 310 41.51 52.68 0.12
C ASP A 310 41.67 52.53 -1.44
N ASP A 311 41.84 53.49 -2.38
CA ASP A 311 42.13 54.94 -2.41
C ASP A 311 41.77 55.56 -3.81
N GLU A 312 42.10 56.84 -4.01
CA GLU A 312 42.32 57.61 -5.25
C GLU A 312 41.14 57.90 -6.21
N VAL A 313 40.33 58.88 -5.80
CA VAL A 313 40.25 60.22 -6.43
C VAL A 313 40.34 60.34 -7.97
N ALA A 314 39.27 60.90 -8.56
CA ALA A 314 39.36 61.85 -9.68
C ALA A 314 38.19 62.86 -9.62
N ASP A 315 38.50 64.16 -9.66
CA ASP A 315 37.53 65.27 -9.68
C ASP A 315 37.31 65.77 -11.11
N GLU A 316 36.06 66.09 -11.49
CA GLU A 316 35.80 67.31 -12.28
C GLU A 316 34.31 67.73 -12.29
N SER A 317 34.09 69.05 -12.39
CA SER A 317 32.79 69.73 -12.45
C SER A 317 33.00 71.22 -12.77
N PRO A 318 31.96 72.04 -13.07
CA PRO A 318 30.57 71.75 -13.46
C PRO A 318 30.12 72.56 -14.72
N ALA A 319 28.82 72.51 -15.11
CA ALA A 319 27.99 73.73 -15.35
C ALA A 319 26.57 73.49 -15.93
N ARG A 320 25.54 74.12 -15.30
CA ARG A 320 24.38 74.89 -15.86
C ARG A 320 23.71 74.42 -17.20
N LYS A 321 22.37 74.40 -17.36
CA LYS A 321 21.31 75.30 -16.82
C LYS A 321 19.87 74.87 -17.25
N ARG A 322 18.86 75.39 -16.52
CA ARG A 322 17.44 75.69 -16.93
C ARG A 322 16.37 74.58 -17.08
N GLN A 323 15.50 74.53 -16.06
CA GLN A 323 14.02 74.43 -16.14
C GLN A 323 13.39 75.65 -16.89
N PRO A 324 12.10 75.64 -17.37
CA PRO A 324 10.83 75.42 -16.61
C PRO A 324 9.72 74.64 -17.40
N ALA A 325 8.45 74.48 -16.99
CA ALA A 325 7.79 74.24 -15.68
C ALA A 325 6.27 73.97 -15.92
N GLY A 326 5.54 73.57 -14.86
CA GLY A 326 4.07 73.59 -14.74
C GLY A 326 3.34 72.26 -14.97
N ALA A 327 2.10 72.03 -14.50
CA ALA A 327 1.32 72.54 -13.36
C ALA A 327 -0.09 71.88 -13.42
N LYS A 328 -0.74 71.67 -12.26
CA LYS A 328 -2.08 71.06 -12.03
C LYS A 328 -3.13 72.17 -11.76
N PRO A 329 -4.41 71.89 -11.36
CA PRO A 329 -5.47 70.95 -11.77
C PRO A 329 -6.82 71.76 -11.98
N PRO A 330 -8.03 71.53 -11.38
CA PRO A 330 -8.88 70.34 -11.05
C PRO A 330 -10.41 70.46 -11.44
N ALA A 331 -11.22 69.48 -10.98
CA ALA A 331 -12.60 69.62 -10.40
C ALA A 331 -13.90 69.43 -11.25
N GLY A 332 -15.00 69.14 -10.53
CA GLY A 332 -16.36 68.79 -11.01
C GLY A 332 -16.64 67.26 -10.96
N GLY A 333 -17.77 66.70 -10.47
CA GLY A 333 -19.10 67.24 -10.10
C GLY A 333 -20.15 66.87 -11.17
N GLU A 334 -21.33 66.29 -10.91
CA GLU A 334 -22.10 66.08 -9.67
C GLU A 334 -23.03 64.82 -9.70
N THR A 335 -23.94 64.73 -8.72
CA THR A 335 -24.81 63.63 -8.26
C THR A 335 -25.93 63.12 -9.20
N GLY A 336 -26.49 61.96 -8.85
CA GLY A 336 -27.79 61.49 -9.35
C GLY A 336 -28.41 60.35 -8.52
N GLN A 337 -29.32 60.65 -7.58
CA GLN A 337 -30.08 59.67 -6.79
C GLN A 337 -31.42 59.29 -7.45
N ARG A 338 -31.85 58.02 -7.29
CA ARG A 338 -33.27 57.61 -7.17
C ARG A 338 -33.42 56.40 -6.23
N HIS A 339 -34.57 56.31 -5.55
CA HIS A 339 -34.94 55.20 -4.66
C HIS A 339 -35.55 54.00 -5.40
N GLY A 340 -35.51 52.81 -4.78
CA GLY A 340 -36.22 51.61 -5.19
C GLY A 340 -36.23 50.55 -4.06
N GLU A 341 -37.43 50.30 -3.52
CA GLU A 341 -37.86 49.39 -2.45
C GLU A 341 -36.93 48.25 -1.97
N GLU A 342 -36.78 48.14 -0.64
CA GLU A 342 -36.30 46.92 0.03
C GLU A 342 -37.43 45.87 0.13
N THR A 343 -37.10 44.59 -0.06
CA THR A 343 -38.00 43.45 0.22
C THR A 343 -37.30 42.46 1.16
N PRO A 344 -37.95 41.96 2.24
CA PRO A 344 -37.27 41.09 3.21
C PRO A 344 -36.86 39.74 2.60
N ALA A 345 -35.59 39.36 2.79
CA ALA A 345 -35.08 38.06 2.33
C ALA A 345 -35.62 36.90 3.18
N PRO A 346 -36.01 35.76 2.58
CA PRO A 346 -36.52 34.60 3.31
C PRO A 346 -35.41 33.86 4.07
N VAL A 347 -35.71 33.41 5.30
CA VAL A 347 -34.79 32.63 6.13
C VAL A 347 -34.50 31.28 5.47
N PRO A 348 -33.22 30.88 5.29
CA PRO A 348 -32.88 29.60 4.66
C PRO A 348 -33.26 28.42 5.57
N PRO A 349 -33.84 27.34 5.03
CA PRO A 349 -34.17 26.16 5.82
C PRO A 349 -32.89 25.47 6.34
N LYS A 350 -32.98 24.89 7.54
CA LYS A 350 -31.89 24.09 8.13
C LYS A 350 -31.51 22.96 7.18
N ARG A 351 -30.32 23.05 6.56
CA ARG A 351 -29.76 21.96 5.77
C ARG A 351 -29.63 20.73 6.66
N ARG A 352 -30.14 19.58 6.21
CA ARG A 352 -29.69 18.28 6.73
C ARG A 352 -28.16 18.21 6.51
N PRO A 353 -27.39 17.53 7.38
CA PRO A 353 -26.00 17.23 7.07
C PRO A 353 -25.96 16.51 5.71
N ALA A 354 -25.05 16.93 4.84
CA ALA A 354 -24.90 16.26 3.55
C ALA A 354 -24.45 14.81 3.81
N GLU A 355 -25.10 13.86 3.16
CA GLU A 355 -24.60 12.50 3.06
C GLU A 355 -23.27 12.56 2.31
N VAL A 356 -22.16 12.47 3.05
CA VAL A 356 -20.83 12.39 2.46
C VAL A 356 -20.76 11.03 1.76
N PRO A 357 -20.67 10.98 0.42
CA PRO A 357 -20.66 9.70 -0.29
C PRO A 357 -19.41 8.91 0.15
N LEU A 358 -19.62 7.64 0.51
CA LEU A 358 -18.57 6.78 1.04
C LEU A 358 -17.39 6.72 0.05
N ARG A 359 -16.23 7.23 0.45
CA ARG A 359 -15.02 7.18 -0.39
C ARG A 359 -14.26 5.85 -0.32
N VAL A 360 -14.75 4.91 0.49
CA VAL A 360 -14.25 3.54 0.57
C VAL A 360 -14.84 2.73 -0.59
N LYS A 361 -14.19 2.80 -1.76
CA LYS A 361 -14.36 1.78 -2.80
C LYS A 361 -13.79 0.46 -2.26
N LEU A 362 -14.67 -0.53 -2.09
CA LEU A 362 -14.25 -1.88 -1.69
C LEU A 362 -13.44 -2.53 -2.82
N PRO A 363 -12.20 -3.01 -2.58
CA PRO A 363 -11.47 -3.77 -3.57
C PRO A 363 -12.24 -5.06 -3.89
N THR A 364 -12.80 -5.15 -5.10
CA THR A 364 -13.39 -6.40 -5.58
C THR A 364 -12.26 -7.39 -5.83
N GLU A 365 -12.40 -8.66 -5.41
CA GLU A 365 -11.31 -9.63 -5.56
C GLU A 365 -10.95 -9.85 -7.03
N ILE A 366 -9.72 -9.46 -7.40
CA ILE A 366 -9.24 -9.49 -8.78
C ILE A 366 -8.80 -10.92 -9.13
N PHE A 367 -9.74 -11.66 -9.75
CA PHE A 367 -9.56 -12.98 -10.36
C PHE A 367 -9.10 -14.10 -9.40
N ALA A 368 -10.03 -14.58 -8.59
CA ALA A 368 -10.13 -15.99 -8.24
C ALA A 368 -11.51 -16.50 -8.66
N ASP A 369 -11.58 -17.36 -9.68
CA ASP A 369 -12.81 -18.11 -9.96
C ASP A 369 -12.97 -19.19 -8.89
N SER A 370 -13.93 -19.01 -8.00
CA SER A 370 -14.19 -19.92 -6.89
C SER A 370 -15.00 -21.14 -7.36
N SER A 371 -14.40 -21.95 -8.23
CA SER A 371 -14.90 -23.26 -8.67
C SER A 371 -14.79 -24.32 -7.56
N GLU A 372 -15.23 -23.99 -6.34
CA GLU A 372 -15.44 -25.00 -5.28
C GLU A 372 -16.59 -25.92 -5.70
N GLU A 373 -16.19 -27.12 -6.13
CA GLU A 373 -17.04 -28.19 -6.63
C GLU A 373 -18.04 -28.67 -5.56
N ARG A 374 -19.18 -27.99 -5.43
CA ARG A 374 -20.31 -28.40 -4.57
C ARG A 374 -20.95 -29.69 -5.08
N ARG A 375 -20.28 -30.82 -4.88
CA ARG A 375 -20.81 -32.15 -5.15
C ARG A 375 -22.09 -32.37 -4.32
N PRO A 376 -23.24 -32.68 -4.96
CA PRO A 376 -24.40 -33.17 -4.21
C PRO A 376 -24.07 -34.52 -3.55
N PRO A 377 -24.70 -34.87 -2.43
CA PRO A 377 -24.42 -36.11 -1.73
C PRO A 377 -24.74 -37.33 -2.60
N ARG A 378 -23.86 -38.35 -2.57
CA ARG A 378 -24.09 -39.64 -3.24
C ARG A 378 -25.33 -40.33 -2.66
N VAL A 379 -26.43 -40.33 -3.40
CA VAL A 379 -27.49 -41.31 -3.22
C VAL A 379 -26.98 -42.66 -3.70
N VAL A 380 -26.95 -43.65 -2.81
CA VAL A 380 -26.65 -45.04 -3.17
C VAL A 380 -27.92 -45.66 -3.75
N GLY A 381 -27.95 -45.82 -5.08
CA GLY A 381 -29.07 -46.41 -5.82
C GLY A 381 -28.68 -47.74 -6.46
N SER A 382 -29.57 -48.73 -6.39
CA SER A 382 -29.39 -50.07 -6.97
C SER A 382 -29.26 -50.03 -8.50
N THR A 383 -28.56 -51.02 -9.04
CA THR A 383 -28.53 -51.36 -10.47
C THR A 383 -29.92 -51.74 -11.01
N SER A 384 -30.28 -51.21 -12.18
CA SER A 384 -30.91 -52.00 -13.26
C SER A 384 -30.93 -51.27 -14.61
N GLU A 385 -30.34 -51.93 -15.61
CA GLU A 385 -30.63 -51.97 -17.06
C GLU A 385 -30.86 -50.72 -17.95
N ILE A 386 -30.53 -50.90 -19.23
CA ILE A 386 -30.58 -49.90 -20.31
C ILE A 386 -31.77 -50.20 -21.22
N ARG A 387 -32.56 -49.18 -21.60
CA ARG A 387 -33.43 -49.29 -22.79
C ARG A 387 -33.59 -47.96 -23.53
N LYS A 388 -33.34 -47.97 -24.85
CA LYS A 388 -33.55 -46.84 -25.77
C LYS A 388 -34.94 -46.89 -26.41
N VAL A 389 -35.73 -45.83 -26.19
CA VAL A 389 -36.84 -45.29 -27.02
C VAL A 389 -36.93 -43.80 -26.58
N GLY A 390 -37.25 -42.78 -27.36
CA GLY A 390 -37.63 -42.61 -28.78
C GLY A 390 -38.39 -41.28 -28.90
N ASP A 391 -38.40 -40.62 -30.06
CA ASP A 391 -38.97 -39.27 -30.19
C ASP A 391 -40.48 -39.18 -29.90
N THR A 392 -40.88 -38.18 -29.11
CA THR A 392 -41.96 -37.20 -29.39
C THR A 392 -42.07 -36.21 -28.22
N GLY A 393 -42.59 -35.01 -28.48
CA GLY A 393 -42.70 -33.95 -27.46
C GLY A 393 -44.14 -33.51 -27.18
N VAL A 394 -44.33 -32.78 -26.07
CA VAL A 394 -45.42 -31.82 -25.78
C VAL A 394 -45.06 -31.14 -24.44
N ALA A 395 -45.40 -29.85 -24.27
CA ALA A 395 -45.17 -29.12 -23.03
C ALA A 395 -46.43 -29.06 -22.15
N ILE A 396 -46.27 -29.24 -20.83
CA ILE A 396 -47.30 -29.02 -19.81
C ILE A 396 -46.64 -28.30 -18.62
N PRO A 397 -47.21 -27.20 -18.08
CA PRO A 397 -46.63 -26.49 -16.94
C PRO A 397 -46.89 -27.21 -15.62
N LEU A 398 -45.93 -27.16 -14.69
CA LEU A 398 -46.07 -27.66 -13.32
C LEU A 398 -46.07 -26.51 -12.31
N THR A 399 -47.24 -26.23 -11.77
CA THR A 399 -47.45 -25.31 -10.65
C THR A 399 -46.94 -25.95 -9.35
N VAL A 400 -46.07 -25.27 -8.60
CA VAL A 400 -45.60 -25.76 -7.29
C VAL A 400 -46.43 -25.14 -6.18
N HIS A 401 -47.15 -25.99 -5.43
CA HIS A 401 -47.88 -25.59 -4.22
C HIS A 401 -46.99 -25.68 -2.99
N SER A 402 -46.97 -24.64 -2.16
CA SER A 402 -46.46 -24.70 -0.79
C SER A 402 -47.55 -25.14 0.18
N PRO A 403 -47.32 -26.17 1.02
CA PRO A 403 -48.07 -26.40 2.26
C PRO A 403 -47.37 -25.73 3.45
N GLY A 404 -48.09 -25.49 4.54
CA GLY A 404 -47.51 -24.98 5.78
C GLY A 404 -48.38 -25.22 7.02
N ALA A 405 -47.77 -24.95 8.18
CA ALA A 405 -48.34 -24.86 9.53
C ALA A 405 -48.76 -26.16 10.27
N ASP A 406 -48.59 -26.09 11.60
CA ASP A 406 -49.25 -26.82 12.70
C ASP A 406 -49.01 -28.35 12.86
N THR A 407 -49.03 -28.97 14.07
CA THR A 407 -49.40 -28.54 15.45
C THR A 407 -48.39 -28.96 16.55
N HIS A 408 -48.61 -28.49 17.79
CA HIS A 408 -47.89 -28.82 19.05
C HIS A 408 -48.06 -30.26 19.59
N VAL A 409 -47.05 -30.76 20.31
CA VAL A 409 -47.18 -31.55 21.57
C VAL A 409 -46.07 -31.11 22.55
N ALA A 410 -46.26 -31.24 23.89
CA ALA A 410 -45.35 -30.68 24.90
C ALA A 410 -45.09 -31.59 26.13
N GLY A 411 -43.97 -31.34 26.84
CA GLY A 411 -43.61 -31.90 28.16
C GLY A 411 -42.46 -32.95 28.12
N ARG A 412 -41.60 -33.09 29.14
CA ARG A 412 -41.70 -32.64 30.55
C ARG A 412 -40.33 -32.44 31.24
N HIS A 413 -40.38 -31.71 32.36
CA HIS A 413 -39.50 -31.71 33.55
C HIS A 413 -37.99 -31.40 33.43
N ALA A 414 -37.54 -30.58 34.41
CA ALA A 414 -36.16 -30.32 34.80
C ALA A 414 -36.04 -30.47 36.33
N GLN A 415 -34.80 -30.64 36.83
CA GLN A 415 -34.27 -30.49 38.22
C GLN A 415 -33.11 -31.48 38.45
N ARG A 416 -32.09 -31.26 39.30
CA ARG A 416 -31.56 -30.03 39.96
C ARG A 416 -30.15 -30.36 40.48
N ASN A 417 -29.28 -29.35 40.68
CA ASN A 417 -27.97 -29.55 41.34
C ASN A 417 -28.12 -30.08 42.79
N GLY A 418 -27.18 -30.91 43.21
CA GLY A 418 -26.98 -31.30 44.61
C GLY A 418 -25.61 -30.84 45.13
N GLN A 419 -25.60 -30.13 46.26
CA GLN A 419 -24.43 -29.99 47.13
C GLN A 419 -24.64 -30.88 48.36
N LEU A 420 -23.55 -31.47 48.87
CA LEU A 420 -23.57 -32.31 50.07
C LEU A 420 -22.57 -31.77 51.09
N THR A 421 -23.06 -31.50 52.30
CA THR A 421 -22.30 -31.38 53.54
C THR A 421 -22.78 -32.49 54.46
N GLY A 422 -21.87 -33.29 55.02
CA GLY A 422 -22.20 -34.59 55.63
C GLY A 422 -22.23 -34.63 57.17
N HIS A 423 -21.95 -35.83 57.69
CA HIS A 423 -21.97 -36.29 59.09
C HIS A 423 -23.36 -36.56 59.71
N PRO A 424 -23.46 -37.49 60.70
CA PRO A 424 -22.54 -38.60 61.01
C PRO A 424 -23.22 -39.97 61.30
N SER A 425 -22.60 -41.06 60.83
CA SER A 425 -22.30 -42.32 61.57
C SER A 425 -21.47 -43.23 60.67
#